data_AF-A0A5B8VI80-F1
#
_entry.id   AF-A0A5B8VI80-F1
#
_cell.length_a   1.000
_cell.length_b   1.000
_cell.length_c   1.000
_cell.angle_alpha   90.00
_cell.angle_beta   90.00
_cell.angle_gamma   90.00
#
_symmetry.space_group_name_H-M   'P 1'
#
loop_
_entity.id
_entity.type
_entity.pdbx_description
1 polymer ?
#
loop_
_entity_poly.entity_id
_entity_poly.type
_entity_poly.pdbx_seq_one_letter_code
_entity_poly.pdbx_strand_id
1 'polypeptide(L)'
;MDTHLRDRPGQILDKISLKSIQAMQAFVDSSHYSAFNSWLVSGTYYTQTMLKEMEGTKYLRAFKFKTAADILKDNTNLDSLAYPFEMHINDITDTIYQLDSTHITTKWTFAKQMADLQDIIKKDTDNAPALYKYALGLYGMSYYGRSPNLFSYFRSTADEYKYYKTKQRDQLPAPFQQYYGLYTAEKYFNLAAKAAKTNTLKAKCIFGAAKCWQKRCTRASKTGYSDLNYVGYSLTNPYFKILKTQYGSNEFSKAIYNTCSYYRDFIRKN
;
A
#
# COMPACT_ATOMS: atom_id res chain seq x y z
N MET A 1 -8.66 32.42 -3.02
CA MET A 1 -8.91 31.09 -3.62
C MET A 1 -9.58 30.23 -2.55
N ASP A 2 -10.79 29.74 -2.82
CA ASP A 2 -11.54 28.94 -1.87
C ASP A 2 -10.83 27.59 -1.64
N THR A 3 -10.40 27.35 -0.40
CA THR A 3 -9.68 26.13 -0.02
C THR A 3 -10.59 24.89 0.06
N HIS A 4 -11.90 25.07 -0.14
CA HIS A 4 -12.93 24.02 -0.17
C HIS A 4 -13.04 23.30 -1.52
N LEU A 5 -12.45 23.83 -2.61
CA LEU A 5 -12.45 23.18 -3.94
C LEU A 5 -11.27 22.22 -4.18
N ARG A 6 -10.43 21.98 -3.16
CA ARG A 6 -9.40 20.93 -3.25
C ARG A 6 -10.11 19.58 -3.29
N ASP A 7 -9.72 18.68 -4.18
CA ASP A 7 -10.12 17.27 -4.16
C ASP A 7 -9.48 16.53 -2.98
N ARG A 8 -9.72 17.05 -1.77
CA ARG A 8 -9.21 16.52 -0.51
C ARG A 8 -9.55 15.03 -0.33
N PRO A 9 -10.72 14.53 -0.77
CA PRO A 9 -11.02 13.11 -0.66
C PRO A 9 -10.44 12.25 -1.82
N GLY A 10 -9.84 12.84 -2.85
CA GLY A 10 -9.30 12.10 -4.00
C GLY A 10 -10.37 11.55 -4.98
N GLN A 11 -11.58 12.10 -4.95
CA GLN A 11 -12.70 11.64 -5.78
C GLN A 11 -12.45 11.84 -7.27
N ILE A 12 -11.79 12.95 -7.64
CA ILE A 12 -11.43 13.23 -9.02
C ILE A 12 -10.30 12.30 -9.43
N LEU A 13 -9.27 12.13 -8.59
CA LEU A 13 -8.23 11.11 -8.83
C LEU A 13 -8.85 9.73 -9.08
N ASP A 14 -9.88 9.33 -8.35
CA ASP A 14 -10.51 8.02 -8.54
C ASP A 14 -11.27 7.90 -9.86
N LYS A 15 -12.09 8.90 -10.20
CA LYS A 15 -13.02 8.85 -11.34
C LYS A 15 -12.39 9.24 -12.67
N ILE A 16 -11.38 10.10 -12.68
CA ILE A 16 -10.78 10.61 -13.92
C ILE A 16 -9.94 9.52 -14.61
N SER A 17 -9.98 9.47 -15.94
CA SER A 17 -9.12 8.58 -16.73
C SER A 17 -7.74 9.20 -16.99
N LEU A 18 -6.72 8.38 -17.21
CA LEU A 18 -5.38 8.85 -17.62
C LEU A 18 -5.43 9.75 -18.86
N LYS A 19 -6.22 9.36 -19.86
CA LYS A 19 -6.43 10.16 -21.09
C LYS A 19 -7.00 11.56 -20.77
N SER A 20 -7.92 11.64 -19.82
CA SER A 20 -8.51 12.93 -19.43
C SER A 20 -7.51 13.79 -18.66
N ILE A 21 -6.71 13.19 -17.76
CA ILE A 21 -5.62 13.92 -17.08
C ILE A 21 -4.65 14.49 -18.12
N GLN A 22 -4.22 13.68 -19.09
CA GLN A 22 -3.28 14.11 -20.15
C GLN A 22 -3.88 15.19 -21.05
N ALA A 23 -5.18 15.10 -21.38
CA ALA A 23 -5.87 16.15 -22.11
C ALA A 23 -5.94 17.47 -21.32
N MET A 24 -6.15 17.39 -20.00
CA MET A 24 -6.11 18.58 -19.12
C MET A 24 -4.70 19.17 -19.04
N GLN A 25 -3.65 18.34 -18.97
CA GLN A 25 -2.26 18.82 -19.00
C GLN A 25 -1.96 19.57 -20.30
N ALA A 26 -2.33 18.99 -21.45
CA ALA A 26 -2.16 19.62 -22.75
C ALA A 26 -2.96 20.93 -22.87
N PHE A 27 -4.16 20.98 -22.28
CA PHE A 27 -4.94 22.21 -22.21
C PHE A 27 -4.23 23.27 -21.38
N VAL A 28 -3.77 22.94 -20.17
CA VAL A 28 -3.08 23.85 -19.22
C VAL A 28 -1.74 24.38 -19.77
N ASP A 29 -1.02 23.58 -20.55
CA ASP A 29 0.24 23.98 -21.18
C ASP A 29 0.05 24.77 -22.49
N SER A 30 -1.19 24.97 -22.97
CA SER A 30 -1.43 25.68 -24.24
C SER A 30 -1.09 27.18 -24.14
N SER A 31 -0.55 27.74 -25.22
CA SER A 31 -0.10 29.14 -25.30
C SER A 31 -1.18 30.13 -25.77
N HIS A 32 -2.37 29.65 -26.13
CA HIS A 32 -3.43 30.45 -26.74
C HIS A 32 -4.76 30.25 -26.02
N TYR A 33 -4.98 31.06 -25.00
CA TYR A 33 -6.25 31.10 -24.30
C TYR A 33 -7.11 32.28 -24.77
N SER A 34 -8.41 32.04 -24.89
CA SER A 34 -9.39 33.12 -24.77
C SER A 34 -9.34 33.70 -23.35
N ALA A 35 -9.84 34.92 -23.15
CA ALA A 35 -9.90 35.53 -21.83
C ALA A 35 -10.61 34.63 -20.79
N PHE A 36 -11.65 33.91 -21.21
CA PHE A 36 -12.34 32.93 -20.38
C PHE A 36 -11.43 31.76 -19.97
N ASN A 37 -10.67 31.20 -20.91
CA ASN A 37 -9.77 30.08 -20.61
C ASN A 37 -8.60 30.52 -19.71
N SER A 38 -8.07 31.73 -19.90
CA SER A 38 -7.07 32.30 -18.98
C SER A 38 -7.60 32.41 -17.56
N TRP A 39 -8.83 32.91 -17.41
CA TRP A 39 -9.51 32.96 -16.10
C TRP A 39 -9.70 31.57 -15.50
N LEU A 40 -10.13 30.58 -16.29
CA LEU A 40 -10.34 29.21 -15.84
C LEU A 40 -9.04 28.54 -15.35
N VAL A 41 -7.95 28.65 -16.11
CA VAL A 41 -6.67 28.02 -15.78
C VAL A 41 -6.00 28.69 -14.59
N SER A 42 -6.10 30.02 -14.47
CA SER A 42 -5.56 30.74 -13.30
C SER A 42 -6.38 30.53 -12.02
N GLY A 43 -7.68 30.24 -12.16
CA GLY A 43 -8.60 30.04 -11.04
C GLY A 43 -8.68 28.60 -10.51
N THR A 44 -8.04 27.62 -11.17
CA THR A 44 -8.15 26.20 -10.82
C THR A 44 -7.06 25.71 -9.85
N TYR A 45 -7.38 24.69 -9.05
CA TYR A 45 -6.40 23.96 -8.24
C TYR A 45 -5.58 22.95 -9.06
N TYR A 46 -6.07 22.57 -10.24
CA TYR A 46 -5.44 21.59 -11.13
C TYR A 46 -4.32 22.22 -11.96
N THR A 47 -3.28 22.68 -11.26
CA THR A 47 -2.04 23.14 -11.91
C THR A 47 -1.36 21.98 -12.63
N GLN A 48 -0.43 22.31 -13.53
CA GLN A 48 0.35 21.30 -14.25
C GLN A 48 1.09 20.34 -13.30
N THR A 49 1.62 20.88 -12.20
CA THR A 49 2.21 20.11 -11.10
C THR A 49 1.21 19.11 -10.50
N MET A 50 -0.03 19.52 -10.22
CA MET A 50 -1.05 18.63 -9.67
C MET A 50 -1.54 17.58 -10.65
N LEU A 51 -1.72 17.95 -11.92
CA LEU A 51 -2.13 17.01 -12.95
C LEU A 51 -1.07 15.92 -13.20
N LYS A 52 0.22 16.29 -13.21
CA LYS A 52 1.33 15.32 -13.29
C LYS A 52 1.40 14.42 -12.06
N GLU A 53 1.13 14.97 -10.86
CA GLU A 53 1.09 14.16 -9.64
C GLU A 53 -0.07 13.15 -9.68
N MET A 54 -1.27 13.57 -10.10
CA MET A 54 -2.41 12.68 -10.32
C MET A 54 -2.09 11.57 -11.34
N GLU A 55 -1.43 11.92 -12.45
CA GLU A 55 -1.00 10.95 -13.46
C GLU A 55 0.00 9.94 -12.87
N GLY A 56 1.03 10.43 -12.18
CA GLY A 56 2.01 9.59 -11.50
C GLY A 56 1.37 8.64 -10.50
N THR A 57 0.41 9.12 -9.71
CA THR A 57 -0.35 8.30 -8.75
C THR A 57 -1.18 7.23 -9.46
N LYS A 58 -1.81 7.51 -10.61
CA LYS A 58 -2.47 6.46 -11.41
C LYS A 58 -1.49 5.37 -11.86
N TYR A 59 -0.26 5.71 -12.21
CA TYR A 59 0.77 4.73 -12.55
C TYR A 59 1.28 3.95 -11.33
N LEU A 60 1.39 4.59 -10.15
CA LEU A 60 1.66 3.89 -8.89
C LEU A 60 0.59 2.82 -8.60
N ARG A 61 -0.69 3.19 -8.71
CA ARG A 61 -1.84 2.26 -8.52
C ARG A 61 -1.80 1.05 -9.46
N ALA A 62 -1.21 1.22 -10.63
CA ALA A 62 -1.04 0.17 -11.64
C ALA A 62 0.31 -0.58 -11.53
N PHE A 63 1.11 -0.30 -10.49
CA PHE A 63 2.47 -0.84 -10.29
C PHE A 63 3.44 -0.58 -11.47
N LYS A 64 3.18 0.48 -12.24
CA LYS A 64 4.03 0.98 -13.32
C LYS A 64 5.04 1.98 -12.75
N PHE A 65 5.89 1.52 -11.84
CA PHE A 65 6.73 2.37 -11.00
C PHE A 65 7.75 3.19 -11.78
N LYS A 66 8.35 2.61 -12.85
CA LYS A 66 9.28 3.34 -13.72
C LYS A 66 8.61 4.55 -14.38
N THR A 67 7.45 4.34 -15.01
CA THR A 67 6.65 5.40 -15.62
C THR A 67 6.20 6.45 -14.58
N ALA A 68 5.77 6.00 -13.40
CA ALA A 68 5.43 6.92 -12.31
C ALA A 68 6.63 7.79 -11.90
N ALA A 69 7.83 7.20 -11.75
CA ALA A 69 9.04 7.93 -11.42
C ALA A 69 9.41 8.97 -12.48
N ASP A 70 9.28 8.62 -13.76
CA ASP A 70 9.57 9.53 -14.88
C ASP A 70 8.64 10.75 -14.90
N ILE A 71 7.36 10.56 -14.56
CA ILE A 71 6.36 11.65 -14.49
C ILE A 71 6.54 12.51 -13.24
N LEU A 72 6.85 11.88 -12.11
CA LEU A 72 6.92 12.53 -10.80
C LEU A 72 8.26 13.21 -10.49
N LYS A 73 9.28 13.04 -11.34
CA LYS A 73 10.65 13.50 -11.08
C LYS A 73 10.79 15.00 -10.83
N ASP A 74 9.89 15.81 -11.40
CA ASP A 74 9.91 17.27 -11.25
C ASP A 74 8.93 17.74 -10.14
N ASN A 75 8.21 16.80 -9.52
CA ASN A 75 7.17 17.00 -8.51
C ASN A 75 7.59 16.48 -7.13
N THR A 76 8.84 16.74 -6.73
CA THR A 76 9.46 16.08 -5.57
C THR A 76 8.95 16.55 -4.20
N ASN A 77 8.39 17.75 -4.09
CA ASN A 77 8.13 18.41 -2.79
C ASN A 77 6.66 18.40 -2.35
N LEU A 78 5.77 17.69 -3.05
CA LEU A 78 4.32 17.83 -2.84
C LEU A 78 3.82 17.10 -1.58
N ASP A 79 4.44 15.98 -1.22
CA ASP A 79 4.00 15.15 -0.10
C ASP A 79 5.19 14.62 0.71
N SER A 80 5.20 14.92 2.00
CA SER A 80 6.02 14.23 3.00
C SER A 80 5.26 13.02 3.51
N LEU A 81 5.72 11.82 3.14
CA LEU A 81 5.06 10.55 3.43
C LEU A 81 5.89 9.72 4.41
N ALA A 82 5.23 8.91 5.25
CA ALA A 82 5.93 7.91 6.05
C ALA A 82 6.72 6.93 5.16
N TYR A 83 7.83 6.41 5.66
CA TYR A 83 8.66 5.46 4.90
C TYR A 83 7.97 4.08 4.76
N PRO A 84 7.65 3.62 3.53
CA PRO A 84 6.81 2.44 3.32
C PRO A 84 7.60 1.12 3.28
N PHE A 85 8.93 1.16 3.39
CA PHE A 85 9.80 -0.02 3.23
C PHE A 85 10.24 -0.63 4.56
N GLU A 86 9.44 -0.46 5.61
CA GLU A 86 9.72 -0.98 6.95
C GLU A 86 8.58 -1.89 7.43
N MET A 87 8.95 -2.98 8.09
CA MET A 87 7.99 -3.90 8.69
C MET A 87 7.68 -3.48 10.12
N HIS A 88 6.46 -3.02 10.35
CA HIS A 88 5.94 -2.82 11.70
C HIS A 88 5.16 -4.05 12.15
N ILE A 89 5.43 -4.52 13.37
CA ILE A 89 4.66 -5.61 13.99
C ILE A 89 3.30 -5.08 14.44
N ASN A 90 3.26 -3.84 14.93
CA ASN A 90 2.03 -3.17 15.30
C ASN A 90 1.36 -2.53 14.08
N ASP A 91 0.04 -2.70 13.97
CA ASP A 91 -0.81 -2.18 12.89
C ASP A 91 -1.47 -0.85 13.27
N ILE A 92 -0.97 -0.14 14.29
CA ILE A 92 -1.38 1.25 14.52
C ILE A 92 -0.90 2.08 13.32
N THR A 93 -1.85 2.34 12.42
CA THR A 93 -1.74 3.26 11.27
C THR A 93 -2.38 4.60 11.55
N ASP A 94 -3.14 4.71 12.63
CA ASP A 94 -3.98 5.87 12.96
C ASP A 94 -3.26 6.88 13.86
N THR A 95 -1.93 6.80 13.96
CA THR A 95 -1.13 7.93 14.42
C THR A 95 -1.08 8.98 13.31
N ILE A 96 -2.22 9.61 13.09
CA ILE A 96 -2.46 10.74 12.16
C ILE A 96 -1.49 11.92 12.40
N TYR A 97 -0.65 11.86 13.43
CA TYR A 97 0.23 12.94 13.89
C TYR A 97 1.63 12.52 14.34
N GLN A 98 2.02 11.25 14.26
CA GLN A 98 3.40 10.86 14.58
C GLN A 98 3.99 10.04 13.44
N LEU A 99 4.84 10.70 12.67
CA LEU A 99 5.83 10.03 11.85
C LEU A 99 6.76 9.30 12.82
N ASP A 100 6.43 8.06 13.21
CA ASP A 100 7.31 7.23 14.06
C ASP A 100 8.64 6.89 13.37
N SER A 101 8.79 7.30 12.10
CA SER A 101 10.02 7.20 11.34
C SER A 101 10.57 8.61 11.10
N THR A 102 11.83 8.83 11.47
CA THR A 102 12.60 9.99 11.03
C THR A 102 12.84 9.98 9.52
N HIS A 103 12.53 8.88 8.84
CA HIS A 103 12.61 8.74 7.40
C HIS A 103 11.28 9.13 6.75
N ILE A 104 11.30 10.26 6.06
CA ILE A 104 10.22 10.72 5.21
C ILE A 104 10.54 10.32 3.77
N THR A 105 9.53 9.99 2.98
CA THR A 105 9.63 9.74 1.54
C THR A 105 8.66 10.63 0.76
N THR A 106 8.76 10.58 -0.57
CA THR A 106 7.87 11.28 -1.49
C THR A 106 7.36 10.25 -2.51
N LYS A 107 6.29 10.57 -3.25
CA LYS A 107 5.78 9.68 -4.32
C LYS A 107 6.86 9.36 -5.36
N TRP A 108 7.68 10.34 -5.74
CA TRP A 108 8.79 10.15 -6.66
C TRP A 108 9.85 9.20 -6.09
N THR A 109 10.33 9.45 -4.87
CA THR A 109 11.35 8.61 -4.21
C THR A 109 10.86 7.18 -4.09
N PHE A 110 9.59 6.99 -3.68
CA PHE A 110 8.96 5.68 -3.64
C PHE A 110 8.90 5.01 -5.03
N ALA A 111 8.42 5.71 -6.04
CA ALA A 111 8.31 5.20 -7.41
C ALA A 111 9.68 4.76 -7.95
N LYS A 112 10.70 5.60 -7.78
CA LYS A 112 12.07 5.30 -8.20
C LYS A 112 12.59 4.05 -7.51
N GLN A 113 12.46 3.98 -6.19
CA GLN A 113 12.96 2.84 -5.43
C GLN A 113 12.23 1.54 -5.79
N MET A 114 10.92 1.59 -6.02
CA MET A 114 10.16 0.43 -6.49
C MET A 114 10.58 -0.01 -7.90
N ALA A 115 10.88 0.93 -8.80
CA ALA A 115 11.41 0.62 -10.13
C ALA A 115 12.80 -0.03 -10.05
N ASP A 116 13.71 0.52 -9.23
CA ASP A 116 15.04 -0.04 -9.01
C ASP A 116 14.94 -1.47 -8.44
N LEU A 117 14.01 -1.72 -7.52
CA LEU A 117 13.75 -3.06 -6.97
C LEU A 117 13.20 -4.01 -8.03
N GLN A 118 12.30 -3.56 -8.92
CA GLN A 118 11.83 -4.37 -10.05
C GLN A 118 12.99 -4.77 -10.98
N ASP A 119 13.91 -3.84 -11.27
CA ASP A 119 15.06 -4.11 -12.11
C ASP A 119 16.05 -5.09 -11.44
N ILE A 120 16.25 -5.00 -10.12
CA ILE A 120 17.05 -5.98 -9.37
C ILE A 120 16.40 -7.36 -9.42
N ILE A 121 15.10 -7.46 -9.12
CA ILE A 121 14.37 -8.73 -9.14
C ILE A 121 14.34 -9.34 -10.54
N LYS A 122 14.28 -8.52 -11.59
CA LYS A 122 14.34 -8.99 -12.97
C LYS A 122 15.70 -9.60 -13.32
N LYS A 123 16.80 -9.06 -12.78
CA LYS A 123 18.17 -9.56 -12.99
C LYS A 123 18.48 -10.79 -12.13
N ASP A 124 17.95 -10.83 -10.91
CA ASP A 124 18.12 -11.90 -9.94
C ASP A 124 16.78 -12.17 -9.26
N THR A 125 16.07 -13.18 -9.76
CA THR A 125 14.72 -13.51 -9.29
C THR A 125 14.68 -14.07 -7.87
N ASP A 126 15.83 -14.51 -7.34
CA ASP A 126 15.99 -15.02 -5.98
C ASP A 126 16.72 -14.01 -5.07
N ASN A 127 16.73 -12.73 -5.43
CA ASN A 127 17.29 -11.68 -4.58
C ASN A 127 16.37 -11.42 -3.36
N ALA A 128 16.55 -12.20 -2.29
CA ALA A 128 15.68 -12.14 -1.11
C ALA A 128 15.53 -10.74 -0.49
N PRO A 129 16.60 -9.94 -0.32
CA PRO A 129 16.48 -8.56 0.18
C PRO A 129 15.62 -7.68 -0.73
N ALA A 130 15.79 -7.75 -2.06
CA ALA A 130 15.00 -6.96 -2.99
C ALA A 130 13.53 -7.40 -3.01
N LEU A 131 13.26 -8.71 -3.05
CA LEU A 131 11.90 -9.27 -2.97
C LEU A 131 11.19 -8.81 -1.69
N TYR A 132 11.88 -8.89 -0.55
CA TYR A 132 11.33 -8.49 0.75
C TYR A 132 11.04 -6.98 0.78
N LYS A 133 11.99 -6.14 0.34
CA LYS A 133 11.81 -4.69 0.31
C LYS A 133 10.70 -4.27 -0.65
N TYR A 134 10.59 -4.94 -1.80
CA TYR A 134 9.50 -4.71 -2.75
C TYR A 134 8.13 -5.08 -2.15
N ALA A 135 8.03 -6.23 -1.47
CA ALA A 135 6.82 -6.64 -0.78
C ALA A 135 6.41 -5.63 0.31
N LEU A 136 7.38 -5.08 1.06
CA LEU A 136 7.13 -4.01 2.03
C LEU A 136 6.59 -2.76 1.36
N GLY A 137 7.19 -2.30 0.26
CA GLY A 137 6.69 -1.14 -0.48
C GLY A 137 5.25 -1.31 -0.96
N LEU A 138 4.90 -2.48 -1.49
CA LEU A 138 3.53 -2.81 -1.89
C LEU A 138 2.56 -2.82 -0.70
N TYR A 139 2.97 -3.37 0.44
CA TYR A 139 2.16 -3.32 1.67
C TYR A 139 2.02 -1.88 2.17
N GLY A 140 3.10 -1.10 2.16
CA GLY A 140 3.16 0.27 2.68
C GLY A 140 2.25 1.24 1.92
N MET A 141 2.07 1.05 0.61
CA MET A 141 1.12 1.84 -0.20
C MET A 141 -0.33 1.36 -0.14
N SER A 142 -0.62 0.25 0.55
CA SER A 142 -1.96 -0.29 0.68
C SER A 142 -2.82 0.48 1.69
N TYR A 143 -4.10 0.10 1.81
CA TYR A 143 -4.99 0.67 2.84
C TYR A 143 -4.48 0.43 4.26
N TYR A 144 -3.81 -0.70 4.49
CA TYR A 144 -3.30 -1.13 5.80
C TYR A 144 -1.81 -0.78 6.01
N GLY A 145 -1.20 -0.14 5.01
CA GLY A 145 0.14 0.39 5.10
C GLY A 145 0.15 1.76 5.79
N ARG A 146 1.35 2.26 6.08
CA ARG A 146 1.56 3.57 6.70
C ARG A 146 1.62 4.74 5.70
N SER A 147 1.63 4.43 4.40
CA SER A 147 1.74 5.44 3.35
C SER A 147 0.61 5.28 2.32
N PRO A 148 -0.67 5.23 2.76
CA PRO A 148 -1.80 5.04 1.86
C PRO A 148 -1.92 6.18 0.82
N ASN A 149 -1.34 7.34 1.12
CA ASN A 149 -1.22 8.50 0.23
C ASN A 149 -0.41 8.25 -1.04
N LEU A 150 0.37 7.16 -1.10
CA LEU A 150 0.96 6.66 -2.34
C LEU A 150 -0.08 6.11 -3.32
N PHE A 151 -1.28 5.75 -2.83
CA PHE A 151 -2.39 5.24 -3.63
C PHE A 151 -3.58 6.21 -3.64
N SER A 152 -4.02 6.73 -2.49
CA SER A 152 -5.22 7.58 -2.35
C SER A 152 -4.90 8.82 -1.52
N TYR A 153 -5.35 10.02 -1.93
CA TYR A 153 -5.11 11.26 -1.17
C TYR A 153 -5.77 11.27 0.21
N PHE A 154 -6.82 10.48 0.36
CA PHE A 154 -7.49 10.30 1.64
C PHE A 154 -7.67 8.83 1.95
N ARG A 155 -7.48 8.48 3.22
CA ARG A 155 -7.79 7.18 3.78
C ARG A 155 -8.64 7.37 5.03
N SER A 156 -9.80 6.72 5.06
CA SER A 156 -10.61 6.59 6.28
C SER A 156 -9.84 5.86 7.39
N THR A 157 -10.23 6.04 8.64
CA THR A 157 -9.74 5.20 9.76
C THR A 157 -10.36 3.81 9.74
N ALA A 158 -11.55 3.68 9.14
CA ALA A 158 -12.27 2.42 9.00
C ALA A 158 -12.41 2.03 7.52
N ASP A 159 -12.00 0.80 7.20
CA ASP A 159 -12.23 0.21 5.89
C ASP A 159 -13.75 0.09 5.67
N GLU A 160 -14.26 0.76 4.64
CA GLU A 160 -15.68 0.75 4.30
C GLU A 160 -16.17 -0.63 3.81
N TYR A 161 -15.23 -1.52 3.52
CA TYR A 161 -15.49 -2.91 3.16
C TYR A 161 -15.11 -3.85 4.29
N LYS A 162 -15.65 -5.07 4.25
CA LYS A 162 -15.33 -6.10 5.24
C LYS A 162 -13.85 -6.53 5.15
N TYR A 163 -13.17 -6.67 6.28
CA TYR A 163 -11.76 -7.10 6.41
C TYR A 163 -11.50 -8.59 6.07
N TYR A 164 -12.34 -9.20 5.23
CA TYR A 164 -12.27 -10.59 4.81
C TYR A 164 -12.79 -10.73 3.38
N LYS A 165 -12.56 -11.89 2.76
CA LYS A 165 -12.98 -12.11 1.36
C LYS A 165 -14.50 -12.05 1.22
N THR A 166 -14.99 -11.22 0.29
CA THR A 166 -16.41 -11.10 -0.05
C THR A 166 -16.59 -10.95 -1.56
N LYS A 167 -17.81 -11.22 -2.07
CA LYS A 167 -18.15 -10.97 -3.48
C LYS A 167 -17.94 -9.50 -3.88
N GLN A 168 -18.25 -8.56 -2.97
CA GLN A 168 -18.06 -7.13 -3.21
C GLN A 168 -16.57 -6.78 -3.40
N ARG A 169 -15.68 -7.37 -2.59
CA ARG A 169 -14.23 -7.19 -2.74
C ARG A 169 -13.72 -7.71 -4.09
N ASP A 170 -14.22 -8.86 -4.53
CA ASP A 170 -13.83 -9.47 -5.80
C ASP A 170 -14.31 -8.66 -7.03
N GLN A 171 -15.31 -7.79 -6.85
CA GLN A 171 -15.86 -6.91 -7.90
C GLN A 171 -15.21 -5.52 -7.96
N LEU A 172 -14.30 -5.19 -7.03
CA LEU A 172 -13.59 -3.92 -7.07
C LEU A 172 -12.74 -3.81 -8.34
N PRO A 173 -12.51 -2.59 -8.86
CA PRO A 173 -11.56 -2.40 -9.95
C PRO A 173 -10.17 -2.94 -9.57
N ALA A 174 -9.42 -3.48 -10.53
CA ALA A 174 -8.18 -4.20 -10.28
C ALA A 174 -7.17 -3.48 -9.35
N PRO A 175 -6.93 -2.15 -9.46
CA PRO A 175 -6.06 -1.44 -8.52
C PRO A 175 -6.54 -1.52 -7.07
N PHE A 176 -7.85 -1.42 -6.84
CA PHE A 176 -8.44 -1.49 -5.51
C PHE A 176 -8.45 -2.91 -4.94
N GLN A 177 -8.50 -3.93 -5.79
CA GLN A 177 -8.29 -5.31 -5.35
C GLN A 177 -6.89 -5.51 -4.76
N GLN A 178 -5.86 -4.82 -5.27
CA GLN A 178 -4.52 -4.86 -4.68
C GLN A 178 -4.41 -3.98 -3.43
N TYR A 179 -5.00 -2.79 -3.47
CA TYR A 179 -5.00 -1.83 -2.37
C TYR A 179 -5.58 -2.40 -1.06
N TYR A 180 -6.63 -3.22 -1.18
CA TYR A 180 -7.27 -3.87 -0.05
C TYR A 180 -6.92 -5.37 0.08
N GLY A 181 -6.71 -6.07 -1.02
CA GLY A 181 -6.48 -7.52 -0.98
C GLY A 181 -5.03 -7.92 -0.71
N LEU A 182 -4.06 -7.03 -0.94
CA LEU A 182 -2.63 -7.29 -0.71
C LEU A 182 -2.06 -8.52 -1.43
N TYR A 183 -2.72 -9.01 -2.49
CA TYR A 183 -2.36 -10.26 -3.18
C TYR A 183 -0.92 -10.25 -3.70
N THR A 184 -0.51 -9.16 -4.36
CA THR A 184 0.85 -9.05 -4.89
C THR A 184 1.89 -8.93 -3.78
N ALA A 185 1.63 -8.16 -2.73
CA ALA A 185 2.53 -8.05 -1.58
C ALA A 185 2.77 -9.42 -0.93
N GLU A 186 1.71 -10.19 -0.71
CA GLU A 186 1.79 -11.55 -0.17
C GLU A 186 2.61 -12.49 -1.05
N LYS A 187 2.39 -12.44 -2.38
CA LYS A 187 3.19 -13.22 -3.33
C LYS A 187 4.69 -12.92 -3.17
N TYR A 188 5.06 -11.64 -3.12
CA TYR A 188 6.48 -11.26 -3.00
C TYR A 188 7.07 -11.57 -1.63
N PHE A 189 6.31 -11.49 -0.54
CA PHE A 189 6.75 -12.00 0.75
C PHE A 189 7.04 -13.50 0.70
N ASN A 190 6.19 -14.30 0.05
CA ASN A 190 6.43 -15.73 -0.10
C ASN A 190 7.67 -16.04 -0.97
N LEU A 191 7.87 -15.29 -2.07
CA LEU A 191 9.09 -15.40 -2.87
C LEU A 191 10.33 -15.05 -2.05
N ALA A 192 10.28 -13.95 -1.29
CA ALA A 192 11.37 -13.54 -0.41
C ALA A 192 11.68 -14.59 0.67
N ALA A 193 10.65 -15.21 1.27
CA ALA A 193 10.82 -16.28 2.24
C ALA A 193 11.52 -17.50 1.64
N LYS A 194 11.17 -17.87 0.40
CA LYS A 194 11.81 -18.99 -0.32
C LYS A 194 13.28 -18.71 -0.59
N ALA A 195 13.60 -17.48 -1.01
CA ALA A 195 14.95 -17.06 -1.38
C ALA A 195 15.85 -16.73 -0.16
N ALA A 196 15.26 -16.43 1.00
CA ALA A 196 15.99 -16.01 2.18
C ALA A 196 16.92 -17.09 2.73
N LYS A 197 18.13 -16.70 3.12
CA LYS A 197 19.14 -17.61 3.69
C LYS A 197 19.04 -17.73 5.21
N THR A 198 18.56 -16.68 5.89
CA THR A 198 18.50 -16.63 7.36
C THR A 198 17.08 -16.88 7.87
N ASN A 199 16.96 -17.60 8.98
CA ASN A 199 15.67 -17.85 9.64
C ASN A 199 14.98 -16.56 10.07
N THR A 200 15.74 -15.52 10.42
CA THR A 200 15.19 -14.20 10.75
C THR A 200 14.51 -13.55 9.55
N LEU A 201 15.14 -13.55 8.37
CA LEU A 201 14.52 -12.98 7.17
C LEU A 201 13.32 -13.82 6.72
N LYS A 202 13.42 -15.16 6.78
CA LYS A 202 12.29 -16.05 6.51
C LYS A 202 11.09 -15.73 7.40
N ALA A 203 11.31 -15.62 8.71
CA ALA A 203 10.23 -15.30 9.65
C ALA A 203 9.61 -13.92 9.40
N LYS A 204 10.42 -12.90 9.09
CA LYS A 204 9.93 -11.58 8.66
C LYS A 204 9.05 -11.69 7.42
N CYS A 205 9.50 -12.41 6.40
CA CYS A 205 8.73 -12.62 5.18
C CYS A 205 7.40 -13.36 5.44
N ILE A 206 7.43 -14.46 6.19
CA ILE A 206 6.22 -15.22 6.54
C ILE A 206 5.25 -14.36 7.36
N PHE A 207 5.74 -13.54 8.29
CA PHE A 207 4.89 -12.60 9.02
C PHE A 207 4.27 -11.54 8.10
N GLY A 208 5.04 -10.98 7.16
CA GLY A 208 4.50 -10.09 6.13
C GLY A 208 3.38 -10.74 5.30
N ALA A 209 3.56 -11.99 4.88
CA ALA A 209 2.52 -12.76 4.21
C ALA A 209 1.30 -13.01 5.13
N ALA A 210 1.53 -13.28 6.41
CA ALA A 210 0.47 -13.44 7.41
C ALA A 210 -0.42 -12.19 7.51
N LYS A 211 0.19 -11.00 7.57
CA LYS A 211 -0.54 -9.72 7.61
C LYS A 211 -1.38 -9.50 6.36
N CYS A 212 -0.84 -9.81 5.18
CA CYS A 212 -1.57 -9.71 3.92
C CYS A 212 -2.78 -10.65 3.90
N TRP A 213 -2.57 -11.93 4.26
CA TRP A 213 -3.61 -12.94 4.25
C TRP A 213 -4.78 -12.61 5.17
N GLN A 214 -4.52 -12.03 6.35
CA GLN A 214 -5.56 -11.65 7.30
C GLN A 214 -6.62 -10.72 6.68
N LYS A 215 -6.22 -9.82 5.76
CA LYS A 215 -7.12 -8.84 5.12
C LYS A 215 -8.07 -9.47 4.10
N ARG A 216 -7.81 -10.73 3.74
CA ARG A 216 -8.59 -11.51 2.77
C ARG A 216 -8.86 -12.93 3.26
N CYS A 217 -8.81 -13.15 4.57
CA CYS A 217 -9.08 -14.45 5.16
C CYS A 217 -10.46 -14.96 4.71
N THR A 218 -10.56 -16.26 4.47
CA THR A 218 -11.84 -16.87 4.15
C THR A 218 -12.69 -16.96 5.41
N ARG A 219 -14.01 -16.80 5.25
CA ARG A 219 -14.96 -16.92 6.35
C ARG A 219 -14.84 -18.32 6.97
N ALA A 220 -14.46 -18.41 8.25
CA ALA A 220 -14.56 -19.68 8.97
C ALA A 220 -16.03 -20.13 9.02
N SER A 221 -16.27 -21.42 8.83
CA SER A 221 -17.63 -21.97 8.71
C SER A 221 -18.46 -21.66 9.96
N LYS A 222 -19.71 -21.29 9.72
CA LYS A 222 -20.78 -20.95 10.66
C LYS A 222 -20.70 -21.66 12.03
N THR A 223 -20.35 -20.93 13.08
CA THR A 223 -20.94 -21.02 14.42
C THR A 223 -20.87 -19.64 15.07
N GLY A 224 -21.95 -19.23 15.74
CA GLY A 224 -22.28 -17.84 16.01
C GLY A 224 -21.20 -17.03 16.73
N TYR A 225 -20.97 -15.82 16.22
CA TYR A 225 -20.70 -14.57 16.93
C TYR A 225 -20.77 -13.48 15.85
N SER A 226 -21.81 -12.65 15.87
CA SER A 226 -22.12 -11.72 14.78
C SER A 226 -21.07 -10.62 14.58
N ASP A 227 -20.22 -10.32 15.57
CA ASP A 227 -19.26 -9.21 15.47
C ASP A 227 -17.80 -9.54 15.86
N LEU A 228 -17.49 -10.79 16.27
CA LEU A 228 -16.12 -11.25 16.64
C LEU A 228 -15.39 -12.04 15.55
N ASN A 229 -15.92 -12.03 14.33
CA ASN A 229 -15.49 -12.90 13.23
C ASN A 229 -14.04 -12.68 12.76
N TYR A 230 -13.52 -11.45 12.78
CA TYR A 230 -12.17 -11.15 12.29
C TYR A 230 -11.07 -11.79 13.13
N VAL A 231 -11.21 -11.77 14.47
CA VAL A 231 -10.29 -12.46 15.38
C VAL A 231 -10.32 -13.95 15.08
N GLY A 232 -11.52 -14.54 15.03
CA GLY A 232 -11.70 -15.96 14.71
C GLY A 232 -11.05 -16.39 13.39
N TYR A 233 -11.17 -15.58 12.33
CA TYR A 233 -10.54 -15.87 11.03
C TYR A 233 -9.02 -15.71 11.09
N SER A 234 -8.53 -14.69 11.80
CA SER A 234 -7.09 -14.48 12.00
C SER A 234 -6.44 -15.63 12.76
N LEU A 235 -7.18 -16.34 13.63
CA LEU A 235 -6.72 -17.56 14.31
C LEU A 235 -6.63 -18.79 13.38
N THR A 236 -7.08 -18.69 12.13
CA THR A 236 -6.91 -19.76 11.11
C THR A 236 -5.78 -19.44 10.13
N ASN A 237 -4.96 -18.44 10.43
CA ASN A 237 -3.90 -17.97 9.54
C ASN A 237 -2.85 -19.07 9.27
N PRO A 238 -2.69 -19.53 8.02
CA PRO A 238 -1.75 -20.60 7.70
C PRO A 238 -0.29 -20.19 7.93
N TYR A 239 0.02 -18.90 7.79
CA TYR A 239 1.37 -18.38 8.01
C TYR A 239 1.74 -18.35 9.50
N PHE A 240 0.77 -18.15 10.39
CA PHE A 240 1.01 -18.26 11.83
C PHE A 240 1.38 -19.68 12.25
N LYS A 241 0.77 -20.69 11.60
CA LYS A 241 1.20 -22.09 11.78
C LYS A 241 2.67 -22.27 11.38
N ILE A 242 3.07 -21.75 10.22
CA ILE A 242 4.47 -21.81 9.75
C ILE A 242 5.41 -21.10 10.74
N LEU A 243 5.06 -19.89 11.19
CA LEU A 243 5.85 -19.15 12.20
C LEU A 243 6.03 -19.97 13.47
N LYS A 244 4.95 -20.53 14.02
CA LYS A 244 5.01 -21.37 15.22
C LYS A 244 5.93 -22.58 15.00
N THR A 245 5.71 -23.34 13.94
CA THR A 245 6.37 -24.64 13.75
C THR A 245 7.82 -24.54 13.29
N GLN A 246 8.16 -23.53 12.47
CA GLN A 246 9.49 -23.44 11.85
C GLN A 246 10.36 -22.35 12.45
N TYR A 247 9.77 -21.33 13.07
CA TYR A 247 10.50 -20.12 13.51
C TYR A 247 10.19 -19.71 14.95
N GLY A 248 9.41 -20.48 15.72
CA GLY A 248 8.88 -20.05 17.01
C GLY A 248 9.93 -19.71 18.08
N SER A 249 11.16 -20.25 17.97
CA SER A 249 12.27 -19.98 18.89
C SER A 249 13.07 -18.72 18.55
N ASN A 250 12.89 -18.13 17.36
CA ASN A 250 13.69 -16.97 16.95
C ASN A 250 13.24 -15.68 17.66
N GLU A 251 14.16 -14.71 17.78
CA GLU A 251 13.90 -13.44 18.47
C GLU A 251 12.75 -12.65 17.83
N PHE A 252 12.65 -12.70 16.51
CA PHE A 252 11.58 -12.04 15.80
C PHE A 252 10.19 -12.61 16.15
N SER A 253 10.04 -13.93 16.28
CA SER A 253 8.78 -14.56 16.70
C SER A 253 8.43 -14.24 18.15
N LYS A 254 9.43 -14.11 19.03
CA LYS A 254 9.22 -13.59 20.39
C LYS A 254 8.69 -12.15 20.36
N ALA A 255 9.27 -11.29 19.53
CA ALA A 255 8.77 -9.93 19.32
C ALA A 255 7.33 -9.93 18.79
N ILE A 256 7.00 -10.78 17.81
CA ILE A 256 5.63 -10.92 17.30
C ILE A 256 4.67 -11.38 18.42
N TYR A 257 5.05 -12.37 19.23
CA TYR A 257 4.22 -12.85 20.33
C TYR A 257 3.90 -11.74 21.35
N ASN A 258 4.89 -10.88 21.63
CA ASN A 258 4.71 -9.79 22.59
C ASN A 258 3.88 -8.63 22.03
N THR A 259 3.97 -8.36 20.73
CA THR A 259 3.35 -7.17 20.11
C THR A 259 2.06 -7.45 19.33
N CYS A 260 1.94 -8.59 18.65
CA CYS A 260 0.79 -8.95 17.83
C CYS A 260 -0.22 -9.80 18.62
N SER A 261 -1.34 -9.19 19.02
CA SER A 261 -2.42 -9.90 19.75
C SER A 261 -2.92 -11.13 19.00
N TYR A 262 -3.16 -11.02 17.68
CA TYR A 262 -3.65 -12.14 16.87
C TYR A 262 -2.70 -13.35 16.86
N TYR A 263 -1.39 -13.11 16.78
CA TYR A 263 -0.42 -14.20 16.83
C TYR A 263 -0.34 -14.81 18.23
N ARG A 264 -0.34 -13.97 19.27
CA ARG A 264 -0.37 -14.43 20.66
C ARG A 264 -1.60 -15.31 20.94
N ASP A 265 -2.77 -14.88 20.51
CA ASP A 265 -4.01 -15.62 20.70
C ASP A 265 -4.04 -16.91 19.87
N PHE A 266 -3.43 -16.90 18.67
CA PHE A 266 -3.22 -18.11 17.87
C PHE A 266 -2.37 -19.15 18.60
N ILE A 267 -1.27 -18.71 19.24
CA ILE A 267 -0.39 -19.56 20.04
C ILE A 267 -1.06 -20.06 21.32
N ARG A 268 -1.93 -19.26 21.95
CA ARG A 268 -2.63 -19.70 23.17
C ARG A 268 -3.74 -20.73 22.89
N LYS A 269 -4.35 -20.66 21.70
CA LYS A 269 -5.43 -21.56 21.30
C LYS A 269 -4.93 -22.94 20.81
N ASN A 270 -3.73 -23.01 20.25
CA ASN A 270 -3.17 -24.21 19.60
C ASN A 270 -1.82 -24.58 20.18
#